data_AF-A0AAD6TXG0-F1
#
_entry.id   AF-A0AAD6TXG0-F1
#
_cell.length_a   1.000
_cell.length_b   1.000
_cell.length_c   1.000
_cell.angle_alpha   90.00
_cell.angle_beta   90.00
_cell.angle_gamma   90.00
#
_symmetry.space_group_name_H-M   'P 1'
#
loop_
_entity.id
_entity.type
_entity.pdbx_description
1 polymer ?
#
loop_
_entity_poly.entity_id
_entity_poly.type
_entity_poly.pdbx_seq_one_letter_code
_entity_poly.pdbx_strand_id
1 'polypeptide(L)'
;MFARLTHLPPHLQYLVHARLSYSTASYPFPAQPRPTPHEIFHLPRGASQPEIKRRYIELVKLHHPDSHHCKDLPPEERHRRFHLVSSAYDTLSLKRVRTEHDRPAWEELDRRKRAYHRHSRRAEYERAEWRTPHVDARWTDRVILAFGFVALVTGLIPVFLYPQQPLDRLPSSAFHLSEARRDARLVYDARMRELDRRAGR
;
A
#
# COMPACT_ATOMS: atom_id res chain seq x y z
N MET A 1 58.84 -7.02 42.41
CA MET A 1 58.31 -8.16 43.19
C MET A 1 57.03 -8.64 42.52
N PHE A 2 57.13 -9.70 41.72
CA PHE A 2 56.01 -10.37 41.06
C PHE A 2 55.39 -11.40 42.01
N ALA A 3 54.07 -11.33 42.26
CA ALA A 3 53.34 -12.43 42.89
C ALA A 3 51.87 -12.48 42.42
N ARG A 4 51.67 -13.30 41.38
CA ARG A 4 50.53 -14.21 41.16
C ARG A 4 49.10 -13.62 41.11
N LEU A 5 48.70 -13.17 39.93
CA LEU A 5 47.29 -13.02 39.50
C LEU A 5 46.84 -14.18 38.57
N THR A 6 47.51 -15.34 38.61
CA THR A 6 47.32 -16.41 37.61
C THR A 6 46.42 -17.57 38.03
N HIS A 7 45.71 -17.50 39.16
CA HIS A 7 44.85 -18.62 39.61
C HIS A 7 43.46 -18.17 40.08
N LEU A 8 42.72 -17.47 39.20
CA LEU A 8 41.26 -17.39 39.35
C LEU A 8 40.60 -18.42 38.41
N PRO A 9 39.68 -19.27 38.93
CA PRO A 9 38.90 -20.20 38.15
C PRO A 9 38.23 -19.52 36.94
N PRO A 10 38.12 -20.19 35.77
CA PRO A 10 37.57 -19.58 34.56
C PRO A 10 36.14 -19.06 34.75
N HIS A 11 35.33 -19.69 35.60
CA HIS A 11 33.98 -19.23 35.92
C HIS A 11 33.94 -17.90 36.72
N LEU A 12 34.98 -17.61 37.51
CA LEU A 12 35.11 -16.33 38.21
C LEU A 12 35.64 -15.23 37.30
N GLN A 13 36.41 -15.57 36.25
CA GLN A 13 36.79 -14.60 35.23
C GLN A 13 35.55 -14.06 34.50
N TYR A 14 34.57 -14.91 34.17
CA TYR A 14 33.30 -14.47 33.58
C TYR A 14 32.54 -13.49 34.49
N LEU A 15 32.53 -13.74 35.81
CA LEU A 15 31.85 -12.85 36.77
C LEU A 15 32.61 -11.54 37.03
N VAL A 16 33.93 -11.56 37.00
CA VAL A 16 34.78 -10.36 37.11
C VAL A 16 34.70 -9.51 35.85
N HIS A 17 34.69 -10.11 34.65
CA HIS A 17 34.41 -9.40 33.40
C HIS A 17 32.97 -8.86 33.36
N ALA A 18 31.99 -9.59 33.90
CA ALA A 18 30.60 -9.11 34.03
C ALA A 18 30.46 -7.95 35.03
N ARG A 19 31.30 -7.87 36.07
CA ARG A 19 31.31 -6.75 37.04
C ARG A 19 32.13 -5.55 36.59
N LEU A 20 33.24 -5.72 35.85
CA LEU A 20 33.99 -4.62 35.24
C LEU A 20 33.21 -3.94 34.08
N SER A 21 32.15 -4.59 33.60
CA SER A 21 31.15 -4.00 32.71
C SER A 21 30.31 -2.91 33.36
N TYR A 22 30.17 -2.98 34.69
CA TYR A 22 29.50 -1.99 35.52
C TYR A 22 30.47 -0.84 35.78
N SER A 23 31.08 -0.31 34.71
CA SER A 23 31.72 0.98 34.78
C SER A 23 30.59 1.99 34.85
N THR A 24 30.59 2.71 35.97
CA THR A 24 29.89 3.95 36.31
C THR A 24 30.16 5.09 35.33
N ALA A 25 30.31 4.79 34.04
CA ALA A 25 30.34 5.76 32.97
C ALA A 25 28.92 6.26 32.77
N SER A 26 28.66 7.47 33.27
CA SER A 26 27.54 8.27 32.82
C SER A 26 27.62 8.34 31.29
N TYR A 27 26.73 7.65 30.58
CA TYR A 27 26.57 7.79 29.14
C TYR A 27 25.52 8.87 28.94
N PRO A 28 25.90 10.16 28.82
CA PRO A 28 24.93 11.22 28.65
C PRO A 28 24.19 10.99 27.33
N PHE A 29 22.87 11.14 27.38
CA PHE A 29 22.08 11.10 26.16
C PHE A 29 22.51 12.28 25.26
N PRO A 30 22.78 12.05 23.95
CA PRO A 30 23.25 13.10 23.07
C PRO A 30 22.22 14.23 22.96
N ALA A 31 22.65 15.48 23.18
CA ALA A 31 21.78 16.67 23.15
C ALA A 31 21.38 17.10 21.73
N GLN A 32 22.00 16.52 20.70
CA GLN A 32 21.71 16.84 19.31
C GLN A 32 20.32 16.34 18.89
N PRO A 33 19.61 17.08 18.01
CA PRO A 33 18.24 16.76 17.62
C PRO A 33 18.11 15.47 16.78
N ARG A 34 19.19 15.01 16.14
CA ARG A 34 19.25 13.79 15.32
C ARG A 34 20.52 12.97 15.60
N PRO A 35 20.59 12.28 16.75
CA PRO A 35 21.76 11.49 17.08
C PRO A 35 21.86 10.25 16.19
N THR A 36 23.06 9.92 15.74
CA THR A 36 23.27 8.68 14.98
C THR A 36 23.22 7.46 15.89
N PRO A 37 22.82 6.27 15.39
CA PRO A 37 22.74 5.06 16.21
C PRO A 37 24.05 4.70 16.94
N HIS A 38 25.20 4.97 16.31
CA HIS A 38 26.51 4.72 16.91
C HIS A 38 26.84 5.69 18.05
N GLU A 39 26.42 6.96 17.94
CA GLU A 39 26.60 7.97 18.98
C GLU A 39 25.72 7.70 20.20
N ILE A 40 24.48 7.24 20.00
CA ILE A 40 23.60 6.82 21.10
C ILE A 40 24.23 5.69 21.90
N PHE A 41 24.80 4.70 21.20
CA PHE A 41 25.39 3.52 21.82
C PHE A 41 26.80 3.75 22.36
N HIS A 42 27.43 4.89 22.03
CA HIS A 42 28.84 5.15 22.36
C HIS A 42 29.76 4.00 21.92
N LEU A 43 29.47 3.40 20.76
CA LEU A 43 30.19 2.26 20.21
C LEU A 43 30.86 2.63 18.87
N PRO A 44 32.05 2.09 18.58
CA PRO A 44 32.68 2.27 17.28
C PRO A 44 31.82 1.64 16.17
N ARG A 45 31.98 2.12 14.93
CA ARG A 45 31.23 1.61 13.76
C ARG A 45 31.49 0.14 13.44
N GLY A 46 32.57 -0.44 13.98
CA GLY A 46 32.95 -1.85 13.86
C GLY A 46 32.54 -2.74 15.03
N ALA A 47 31.72 -2.25 15.96
CA ALA A 47 31.30 -3.05 17.13
C ALA A 47 30.62 -4.37 16.73
N SER A 48 30.90 -5.41 17.49
CA SER A 48 30.31 -6.73 17.30
C SER A 48 28.84 -6.77 17.76
N GLN A 49 28.03 -7.67 17.20
CA GLN A 49 26.64 -7.88 17.64
C GLN A 49 26.47 -8.13 19.15
N PRO A 50 27.29 -8.97 19.81
CA PRO A 50 27.18 -9.16 21.25
C PRO A 50 27.48 -7.88 22.05
N GLU A 51 28.39 -7.03 21.58
CA GLU A 51 28.68 -5.74 22.21
C GLU A 51 27.52 -4.75 22.05
N ILE A 52 26.92 -4.69 20.86
CA ILE A 52 25.73 -3.86 20.59
C ILE A 52 24.56 -4.30 21.48
N LYS A 53 24.29 -5.61 21.55
CA LYS A 53 23.23 -6.17 22.40
C LYS A 53 23.48 -5.91 23.88
N ARG A 54 24.72 -6.05 24.34
CA ARG A 54 25.07 -5.75 25.72
C ARG A 54 24.83 -4.28 26.05
N ARG A 55 25.29 -3.36 25.19
CA ARG A 55 25.08 -1.92 25.35
C ARG A 55 23.60 -1.53 25.30
N TYR A 56 22.81 -2.18 24.44
CA TYR A 56 21.36 -2.01 24.38
C TYR A 56 20.71 -2.34 25.73
N ILE A 57 21.04 -3.49 26.32
CA ILE A 57 20.49 -3.91 27.61
C ILE A 57 20.85 -2.92 28.72
N GLU A 58 22.08 -2.39 28.71
CA GLU A 58 22.54 -1.36 29.65
C GLU A 58 21.74 -0.06 29.50
N LEU A 59 21.59 0.45 28.27
CA LEU A 59 20.86 1.69 27.98
C LEU A 59 19.36 1.57 28.24
N VAL A 60 18.74 0.43 27.94
CA VAL A 60 17.32 0.19 28.24
C VAL A 60 17.08 0.23 29.75
N LYS A 61 17.94 -0.39 30.56
CA LYS A 61 17.80 -0.33 32.02
C LYS A 61 17.91 1.10 32.56
N LEU A 62 18.75 1.92 31.94
CA LEU A 62 18.93 3.33 32.32
C LEU A 62 17.76 4.21 31.87
N HIS A 63 17.30 4.04 30.64
CA HIS A 63 16.31 4.90 29.97
C HIS A 63 14.88 4.34 29.94
N HIS A 64 14.61 3.23 30.62
CA HIS A 64 13.25 2.70 30.74
C HIS A 64 12.33 3.76 31.36
N PRO A 65 11.09 3.95 30.87
CA PRO A 65 10.15 4.93 31.44
C PRO A 65 9.90 4.72 32.95
N ASP A 66 9.98 3.48 33.42
CA ASP A 66 9.81 3.11 34.83
C ASP A 66 11.13 3.07 35.64
N SER A 67 12.26 3.43 35.03
CA SER A 67 13.56 3.42 35.71
C SER A 67 13.68 4.58 36.69
N HIS A 68 14.31 4.32 37.84
CA HIS A 68 14.59 5.32 38.87
C HIS A 68 15.44 6.47 38.33
N HIS A 69 16.30 6.21 37.34
CA HIS A 69 17.19 7.21 36.72
C HIS A 69 16.49 8.23 35.83
N CYS A 70 15.23 7.99 35.47
CA CYS A 70 14.48 8.85 34.56
C CYS A 70 13.33 9.60 35.25
N LYS A 71 13.13 9.41 36.56
CA LYS A 71 12.03 10.03 37.33
C LYS A 71 12.07 11.56 37.27
N ASP A 72 13.27 12.15 37.21
CA ASP A 72 13.47 13.60 37.17
C ASP A 72 13.22 14.22 35.78
N LEU A 73 13.07 13.40 34.73
CA LEU A 73 12.80 13.87 33.37
C LEU A 73 11.30 13.98 33.09
N PRO A 74 10.87 14.90 32.20
CA PRO A 74 9.50 14.90 31.70
C PRO A 74 9.11 13.56 31.06
N PRO A 75 7.85 13.09 31.20
CA PRO A 75 7.39 11.83 30.63
C PRO A 75 7.64 11.71 29.11
N GLU A 76 7.46 12.79 28.37
CA GLU A 76 7.67 12.84 26.91
C GLU A 76 9.13 12.58 26.55
N GLU A 77 10.06 13.21 27.27
CA GLU A 77 11.49 13.08 27.02
C GLU A 77 12.01 11.68 27.41
N ARG A 78 11.45 11.06 28.46
CA ARG A 78 11.72 9.65 28.77
C ARG A 78 11.34 8.73 27.61
N HIS A 79 10.13 8.89 27.11
CA HIS A 79 9.61 8.05 26.03
C HIS A 79 10.40 8.25 24.74
N ARG A 80 10.72 9.51 24.42
CA ARG A 80 11.57 9.87 23.28
C ARG A 80 12.95 9.20 23.35
N ARG A 81 13.62 9.27 24.49
CA ARG A 81 14.95 8.64 24.67
C ARG A 81 14.89 7.12 24.52
N PHE A 82 13.88 6.49 25.11
CA PHE A 82 13.66 5.05 24.97
C PHE A 82 13.43 4.64 23.51
N HIS A 83 12.56 5.36 22.78
CA HIS A 83 12.33 5.14 21.35
C HIS A 83 13.59 5.30 20.51
N LEU A 84 14.42 6.30 20.80
CA LEU A 84 15.69 6.52 20.09
C LEU A 84 16.69 5.38 20.34
N VAL A 85 16.76 4.84 21.55
CA VAL A 85 17.61 3.67 21.86
C VAL A 85 17.11 2.43 21.11
N SER A 86 15.81 2.17 21.11
CA SER A 86 15.21 1.01 20.41
C SER A 86 15.38 1.10 18.89
N SER A 87 15.05 2.24 18.28
CA SER A 87 15.21 2.45 16.83
C SER A 87 16.67 2.36 16.36
N ALA A 88 17.61 2.81 17.19
CA ALA A 88 19.03 2.67 16.93
C ALA A 88 19.48 1.21 16.97
N TYR A 89 18.99 0.41 17.92
CA TYR A 89 19.25 -1.03 17.98
C TYR A 89 18.73 -1.74 16.72
N ASP A 90 17.49 -1.46 16.32
CA ASP A 90 16.87 -2.06 15.14
C ASP A 90 17.69 -1.75 13.89
N THR A 91 18.12 -0.50 13.73
CA THR A 91 18.95 -0.07 12.58
C THR A 91 20.28 -0.81 12.53
N LEU A 92 20.98 -0.95 13.66
CA LEU A 92 22.27 -1.62 13.74
C LEU A 92 22.15 -3.14 13.58
N SER A 93 21.07 -3.73 14.10
CA SER A 93 20.78 -5.15 14.00
C SER A 93 20.38 -5.55 12.57
N LEU A 94 19.39 -4.86 12.00
CA LEU A 94 18.86 -5.14 10.65
C LEU A 94 19.91 -4.90 9.56
N LYS A 95 20.75 -3.85 9.68
CA LYS A 95 21.78 -3.57 8.67
C LYS A 95 22.77 -4.71 8.52
N ARG A 96 23.14 -5.37 9.63
CA ARG A 96 24.09 -6.48 9.61
C ARG A 96 23.45 -7.77 9.09
N VAL A 97 22.22 -8.07 9.53
CA VAL A 97 21.45 -9.22 9.00
C VAL A 97 21.27 -9.10 7.49
N ARG A 98 20.87 -7.92 6.99
CA ARG A 98 20.73 -7.66 5.55
C ARG A 98 22.04 -7.76 4.77
N THR A 99 23.16 -7.37 5.38
CA THR A 99 24.47 -7.44 4.72
C THR A 99 25.02 -8.87 4.65
N GLU A 100 24.77 -9.67 5.69
CA GLU A 100 25.35 -11.01 5.84
C GLU A 100 24.49 -12.10 5.20
N HIS A 101 23.17 -12.02 5.36
CA HIS A 101 22.24 -13.02 4.82
C HIS A 101 21.77 -12.69 3.40
N ASP A 102 21.52 -11.42 3.09
CA ASP A 102 20.83 -11.11 1.83
C ASP A 102 21.77 -10.94 0.63
N ARG A 103 23.08 -10.81 0.83
CA ARG A 103 24.05 -10.69 -0.29
C ARG A 103 23.88 -11.80 -1.35
N PRO A 104 23.93 -13.10 -1.00
CA PRO A 104 23.72 -14.16 -1.98
C PRO A 104 22.27 -14.24 -2.49
N ALA A 105 21.29 -13.88 -1.67
CA ALA A 105 19.87 -13.92 -2.04
C ALA A 105 19.51 -12.85 -3.09
N TRP A 106 20.00 -11.61 -2.91
CA TRP A 106 19.79 -10.52 -3.86
C TRP A 106 20.49 -10.81 -5.19
N GLU A 107 21.71 -11.34 -5.17
CA GLU A 107 22.44 -11.73 -6.38
C GLU A 107 21.70 -12.82 -7.20
N GLU A 108 21.12 -13.80 -6.53
CA GLU A 108 20.33 -14.87 -7.17
C GLU A 108 18.99 -14.34 -7.71
N LEU A 109 18.29 -13.46 -6.98
CA LEU A 109 17.06 -12.82 -7.48
C LEU A 109 17.35 -11.96 -8.73
N ASP A 110 18.45 -11.22 -8.72
CA ASP A 110 18.88 -10.41 -9.85
C ASP A 110 19.23 -11.27 -11.08
N ARG A 111 19.90 -12.40 -10.85
CA ARG A 111 20.18 -13.40 -11.88
C ARG A 111 18.90 -13.95 -12.50
N ARG A 112 17.91 -14.31 -11.68
CA ARG A 112 16.60 -14.81 -12.12
C ARG A 112 15.82 -13.77 -12.90
N LYS A 113 15.83 -12.52 -12.45
CA LYS A 113 15.17 -11.40 -13.13
C LYS A 113 15.77 -11.17 -14.52
N ARG A 114 17.11 -11.18 -14.64
CA ARG A 114 17.80 -11.09 -15.94
C ARG A 114 17.48 -12.26 -16.88
N ALA A 115 17.36 -13.48 -16.35
CA ALA A 115 16.96 -14.66 -17.13
C ALA A 115 15.51 -14.55 -17.62
N TYR A 116 14.59 -14.14 -16.75
CA TYR A 116 13.18 -13.94 -17.08
C TYR A 116 12.99 -12.89 -18.19
N HIS A 117 13.68 -11.74 -18.10
CA HIS A 117 13.59 -10.71 -19.13
C HIS A 117 14.10 -11.17 -20.51
N ARG A 118 15.14 -12.02 -20.55
CA ARG A 118 15.62 -12.62 -21.81
C ARG A 118 14.60 -13.59 -22.41
N HIS A 119 13.97 -14.41 -21.57
CA HIS A 119 13.00 -15.41 -22.02
C HIS A 119 11.67 -14.78 -22.47
N SER A 120 11.26 -13.69 -21.82
CA SER A 120 10.04 -12.96 -22.16
C SER A 120 10.13 -12.30 -23.54
N ARG A 121 11.24 -11.61 -23.83
CA ARG A 121 11.48 -10.99 -25.16
C ARG A 121 11.42 -12.01 -26.29
N ARG A 122 12.03 -13.19 -26.10
CA ARG A 122 12.09 -14.23 -27.14
C ARG A 122 10.72 -14.87 -27.41
N ALA A 123 9.95 -15.14 -26.35
CA ALA A 123 8.59 -15.66 -26.48
C ALA A 123 7.62 -14.65 -27.12
N GLU A 124 7.87 -13.35 -26.98
CA GLU A 124 7.09 -12.29 -27.62
C GLU A 124 7.33 -12.24 -29.14
N TYR A 125 8.59 -12.34 -29.58
CA TYR A 125 8.93 -12.45 -31.01
C TYR A 125 8.37 -13.73 -31.65
N GLU A 126 8.52 -14.88 -31.00
CA GLU A 126 8.02 -16.16 -31.52
C GLU A 126 6.47 -16.18 -31.60
N ARG A 127 5.75 -15.56 -30.65
CA ARG A 127 4.28 -15.45 -30.72
C ARG A 127 3.78 -14.48 -31.78
N ALA A 128 4.54 -13.43 -32.09
CA ALA A 128 4.19 -12.47 -33.14
C ALA A 128 4.34 -13.11 -34.52
N GLU A 129 5.37 -13.94 -34.71
CA GLU A 129 5.69 -14.61 -35.98
C GLU A 129 4.61 -15.63 -36.42
N TRP A 130 4.06 -16.42 -35.48
CA TRP A 130 3.02 -17.40 -35.81
C TRP A 130 1.62 -16.83 -36.08
N ARG A 131 1.35 -15.57 -35.72
CA ARG A 131 -0.03 -15.03 -35.69
C ARG A 131 -0.45 -14.32 -36.98
N THR A 132 0.46 -14.00 -37.91
CA THR A 132 0.09 -13.29 -39.14
C THR A 132 0.91 -13.76 -40.35
N PRO A 133 0.27 -14.32 -41.41
CA PRO A 133 0.83 -14.19 -42.75
C PRO A 133 0.97 -12.69 -43.04
N HIS A 134 2.10 -12.25 -43.59
CA HIS A 134 2.33 -10.86 -43.95
C HIS A 134 1.34 -10.42 -45.06
N VAL A 135 0.12 -10.06 -44.67
CA VAL A 135 -0.83 -9.36 -45.55
C VAL A 135 -0.56 -7.87 -45.35
N ASP A 136 -0.23 -7.16 -46.43
CA ASP A 136 0.22 -5.77 -46.37
C ASP A 136 -0.71 -4.91 -45.51
N ALA A 137 -0.22 -4.46 -44.35
CA ALA A 137 -1.00 -3.72 -43.37
C ALA A 137 -1.70 -2.47 -43.95
N ARG A 138 -1.13 -1.91 -45.01
CA ARG A 138 -1.66 -0.74 -45.75
C ARG A 138 -2.92 -1.04 -46.55
N TRP A 139 -3.14 -2.29 -46.95
CA TRP A 139 -4.37 -2.69 -47.65
C TRP A 139 -5.51 -2.86 -46.66
N THR A 140 -5.26 -3.57 -45.55
CA THR A 140 -6.26 -3.81 -44.50
C THR A 140 -6.77 -2.50 -43.89
N ASP A 141 -5.88 -1.55 -43.63
CA ASP A 141 -6.25 -0.24 -43.06
C ASP A 141 -7.17 0.56 -44.00
N ARG A 142 -6.88 0.53 -45.31
CA ARG A 142 -7.74 1.18 -46.32
C ARG A 142 -9.11 0.51 -46.42
N VAL A 143 -9.17 -0.81 -46.31
CA VAL A 143 -10.44 -1.55 -46.32
C VAL A 143 -11.28 -1.19 -45.10
N ILE A 144 -10.69 -1.16 -43.91
CA ILE A 144 -11.40 -0.81 -42.67
C ILE A 144 -11.95 0.63 -42.75
N LEU A 145 -11.14 1.59 -43.18
CA LEU A 145 -11.57 2.98 -43.35
C LEU A 145 -12.68 3.11 -44.40
N ALA A 146 -12.58 2.41 -45.53
CA ALA A 146 -13.60 2.44 -46.57
C ALA A 146 -14.95 1.87 -46.07
N PHE A 147 -14.92 0.72 -45.38
CA PHE A 147 -16.12 0.14 -44.78
C PHE A 147 -16.75 1.04 -43.73
N GLY A 148 -15.93 1.64 -42.85
CA GLY A 148 -16.41 2.60 -41.84
C GLY A 148 -17.07 3.82 -42.46
N PHE A 149 -16.49 4.37 -43.53
CA PHE A 149 -17.06 5.52 -44.24
C PHE A 149 -18.38 5.18 -44.92
N VAL A 150 -18.46 4.03 -45.61
CA VAL A 150 -19.70 3.57 -46.27
C VAL A 150 -20.82 3.36 -45.25
N ALA A 151 -20.53 2.73 -44.11
CA ALA A 151 -21.50 2.53 -43.04
C ALA A 151 -22.01 3.85 -42.47
N LEU A 152 -21.11 4.81 -42.24
CA LEU A 152 -21.44 6.14 -41.74
C LEU A 152 -22.37 6.89 -42.70
N VAL A 153 -22.02 6.93 -43.99
CA VAL A 153 -22.82 7.61 -45.02
C VAL A 153 -24.19 6.95 -45.16
N THR A 154 -24.24 5.61 -45.20
CA THR A 154 -25.50 4.86 -45.30
C THR A 154 -26.44 5.18 -44.13
N GLY A 155 -25.91 5.32 -42.91
CA GLY A 155 -26.69 5.68 -41.73
C GLY A 155 -27.18 7.13 -41.70
N LEU A 156 -26.44 8.07 -42.30
CA LEU A 156 -26.78 9.50 -42.32
C LEU A 156 -27.70 9.90 -43.48
N ILE A 157 -27.67 9.16 -44.60
CA ILE A 157 -28.50 9.45 -45.78
C ILE A 157 -30.00 9.67 -45.44
N PRO A 158 -30.66 8.85 -44.61
CA PRO A 158 -32.07 9.02 -44.31
C PRO A 158 -32.39 10.34 -43.59
N VAL A 159 -31.46 10.85 -42.78
CA VAL A 159 -31.63 12.10 -42.00
C VAL A 159 -31.71 13.31 -42.93
N PHE A 160 -30.99 13.27 -44.05
CA PHE A 160 -30.93 14.37 -45.01
C PHE A 160 -31.96 14.23 -46.15
N LEU A 161 -32.28 13.00 -46.56
CA LEU A 161 -33.25 12.77 -47.64
C LEU A 161 -34.71 12.79 -47.17
N TYR A 162 -34.99 12.37 -45.93
CA TYR A 162 -36.36 12.41 -45.39
C TYR A 162 -36.48 13.55 -44.39
N PRO A 163 -37.13 14.68 -44.76
CA PRO A 163 -37.40 15.75 -43.80
C PRO A 163 -38.20 15.17 -42.63
N GLN A 164 -37.70 15.42 -41.42
CA GLN A 164 -38.34 15.00 -40.18
C GLN A 164 -39.81 15.46 -40.22
N GLN A 165 -40.76 14.54 -40.11
CA GLN A 165 -42.16 14.94 -40.00
C GLN A 165 -42.29 15.84 -38.76
N PRO A 166 -42.97 16.99 -38.87
CA PRO A 166 -43.15 17.86 -37.72
C PRO A 166 -43.82 17.07 -36.60
N LEU A 167 -43.33 17.29 -35.38
CA LEU A 167 -43.76 16.63 -34.15
C LEU A 167 -45.19 17.02 -33.72
N ASP A 168 -46.03 17.42 -34.66
CA ASP A 168 -47.40 17.92 -34.45
C ASP A 168 -48.41 16.77 -34.34
N ARG A 169 -47.98 15.52 -34.59
CA ARG A 169 -48.79 14.30 -34.50
C ARG A 169 -48.46 13.42 -33.29
N LEU A 170 -47.87 13.97 -32.23
CA LEU A 170 -47.96 13.30 -30.94
C LEU A 170 -49.39 13.51 -30.41
N PRO A 171 -50.21 12.46 -30.23
CA PRO A 171 -51.52 12.62 -29.61
C PRO A 171 -51.30 13.28 -28.26
N SER A 172 -51.96 14.40 -28.02
CA SER A 172 -51.83 15.16 -26.79
C SER A 172 -52.23 14.24 -25.63
N SER A 173 -51.27 13.54 -25.05
CA SER A 173 -51.48 12.58 -23.96
C SER A 173 -52.17 13.24 -22.77
N ALA A 174 -51.99 14.56 -22.63
CA ALA A 174 -52.72 15.42 -21.72
C ALA A 174 -54.25 15.45 -21.97
N PHE A 175 -54.69 15.47 -23.23
CA PHE A 175 -56.11 15.44 -23.59
C PHE A 175 -56.74 14.10 -23.22
N HIS A 176 -56.07 12.99 -23.58
CA HIS A 176 -56.53 11.63 -23.27
C HIS A 176 -56.59 11.38 -21.76
N LEU A 177 -55.68 11.96 -20.97
CA LEU A 177 -55.73 11.85 -19.51
C LEU A 177 -56.93 12.60 -18.90
N SER A 178 -57.26 13.77 -19.45
CA SER A 178 -58.38 14.58 -18.98
C SER A 178 -59.72 13.90 -19.26
N GLU A 179 -59.84 13.27 -20.42
CA GLU A 179 -61.00 12.49 -20.83
C GLU A 179 -61.16 11.22 -19.98
N ALA A 180 -60.08 10.46 -19.80
CA ALA A 180 -60.09 9.27 -18.93
C ALA A 180 -60.46 9.60 -17.48
N ARG A 181 -60.03 10.75 -16.95
CA ARG A 181 -60.42 11.22 -15.61
C ARG A 181 -61.90 11.58 -15.52
N ARG A 182 -62.48 12.14 -16.59
CA ARG A 182 -63.91 12.49 -16.61
C ARG A 182 -64.78 11.23 -16.62
N ASP A 183 -64.42 10.26 -17.45
CA ASP A 183 -65.16 9.01 -17.57
C ASP A 183 -65.10 8.19 -16.27
N ALA A 184 -63.94 8.15 -15.62
CA ALA A 184 -63.80 7.46 -14.33
C ALA A 184 -64.72 8.03 -13.24
N ARG A 185 -64.94 9.36 -13.21
CA ARG A 185 -65.87 10.00 -12.26
C ARG A 185 -67.32 9.61 -12.52
N LEU A 186 -67.74 9.63 -13.78
CA LEU A 186 -69.12 9.26 -14.16
C LEU A 186 -69.45 7.82 -13.78
N VAL A 187 -68.50 6.89 -13.97
CA VAL A 187 -68.66 5.48 -13.58
C VAL A 187 -68.76 5.34 -12.06
N TYR A 188 -67.93 6.07 -11.31
CA TYR A 188 -67.99 6.07 -9.85
C TYR A 188 -69.35 6.58 -9.33
N ASP A 189 -69.83 7.71 -9.86
CA ASP A 189 -71.11 8.30 -9.46
C ASP A 189 -72.30 7.41 -9.83
N ALA A 190 -72.22 6.70 -10.97
CA ALA A 190 -73.22 5.71 -11.34
C ALA A 190 -73.25 4.53 -10.35
N ARG A 191 -72.06 4.04 -9.95
CA ARG A 191 -71.93 2.91 -9.03
C ARG A 191 -72.37 3.27 -7.60
N MET A 192 -72.05 4.47 -7.13
CA MET A 192 -72.53 4.96 -5.84
C MET A 192 -74.05 5.07 -5.79
N ARG A 193 -74.67 5.62 -6.84
CA ARG A 193 -76.15 5.67 -6.96
C ARG A 193 -76.78 4.28 -6.96
N GLU A 194 -76.11 3.28 -7.52
CA GLU A 194 -76.60 1.90 -7.48
C GLU A 194 -76.48 1.27 -6.09
N LEU A 195 -75.39 1.54 -5.36
CA LEU A 195 -75.23 1.10 -3.98
C LEU A 195 -76.28 1.73 -3.05
N ASP A 196 -76.53 3.04 -3.18
CA ASP A 196 -77.56 3.73 -2.39
C ASP A 196 -78.96 3.13 -2.63
N ARG A 197 -79.29 2.81 -3.90
CA ARG A 197 -80.56 2.12 -4.25
C ARG A 197 -80.66 0.69 -3.69
N ARG A 198 -79.53 0.03 -3.39
CA ARG A 198 -79.51 -1.30 -2.78
C ARG A 198 -79.55 -1.23 -1.26
N ALA A 199 -78.95 -0.20 -0.65
CA ALA A 199 -78.91 -0.01 0.80
C ALA A 199 -80.23 0.56 1.37
N GLY A 200 -81.01 1.30 0.57
CA GLY A 200 -82.32 1.83 0.96
C GLY A 200 -83.50 0.87 0.74
N ARG A 201 -83.26 -0.44 0.61
CA ARG A 201 -84.28 -1.47 0.37
C ARG A 201 -84.30 -2.51 1.48
#